data_AF-A0A1X1L0Z4-F1
#
_entry.id   AF-A0A1X1L0Z4-F1
#
_cell.length_a   1.000
_cell.length_b   1.000
_cell.length_c   1.000
_cell.angle_alpha   90.00
_cell.angle_beta   90.00
_cell.angle_gamma   90.00
#
_symmetry.space_group_name_H-M   'P 1'
#
loop_
_entity.id
_entity.type
_entity.pdbx_description
1 polymer ?
#
loop_
_entity_poly.entity_id
_entity_poly.type
_entity_poly.pdbx_seq_one_letter_code
_entity_poly.pdbx_strand_id
1 'polypeptide(L)'
;MSEFKPITTQEEFDAAIKERLSREKAKYSDYDQLKSRVTELETENVDLKSTIEANNQSKADADKQLEEMQSKITGYETASLRTRVALQHGLPYDLADRLQGTDEESLKADAERLAGFMKKSQPVYPLGTKEPSSIDDKDAALKGMLHKMRGE
;
A
#
# COMPACT_ATOMS: atom_id res chain seq x y z
N MET A 1 -22.27 6.56 -81.37
CA MET A 1 -21.41 5.38 -81.57
C MET A 1 -20.41 5.76 -82.64
N SER A 2 -19.14 5.92 -82.30
CA SER A 2 -18.09 6.18 -83.28
C SER A 2 -17.94 4.97 -84.20
N GLU A 3 -17.95 5.17 -85.52
CA GLU A 3 -17.71 4.11 -86.50
C GLU A 3 -16.33 3.48 -86.29
N PHE A 4 -16.24 2.16 -86.44
CA PHE A 4 -14.99 1.43 -86.30
C PHE A 4 -14.05 1.81 -87.45
N LYS A 5 -12.90 2.38 -87.12
CA LYS A 5 -11.83 2.66 -88.08
C LYS A 5 -10.77 1.56 -87.97
N PRO A 6 -10.59 0.71 -89.00
CA PRO A 6 -9.55 -0.32 -88.99
C PRO A 6 -8.16 0.33 -89.00
N ILE A 7 -7.26 -0.20 -88.18
CA ILE A 7 -5.85 0.18 -88.15
C ILE A 7 -5.18 -0.53 -89.33
N THR A 8 -4.57 0.23 -90.26
CA THR A 8 -3.98 -0.33 -91.49
C THR A 8 -2.46 -0.21 -91.53
N THR A 9 -1.87 0.48 -90.56
CA THR A 9 -0.43 0.68 -90.45
C THR A 9 0.10 0.35 -89.06
N GLN A 10 1.38 -0.02 -88.98
CA GLN A 10 2.05 -0.27 -87.70
C GLN A 10 2.10 0.98 -86.82
N GLU A 11 2.30 2.16 -87.42
CA GLU A 11 2.35 3.44 -86.70
C GLU A 11 1.01 3.78 -86.03
N GLU A 12 -0.11 3.54 -86.72
CA GLU A 12 -1.46 3.71 -86.16
C GLU A 12 -1.72 2.71 -85.00
N PHE A 13 -1.20 1.49 -85.12
CA PHE A 13 -1.28 0.49 -84.05
C PHE A 13 -0.49 0.93 -82.80
N ASP A 14 0.77 1.33 -82.99
CA ASP A 14 1.63 1.76 -81.89
C ASP A 14 1.07 3.03 -81.21
N ALA A 15 0.50 3.95 -81.99
CA ALA A 15 -0.17 5.14 -81.45
C ALA A 15 -1.40 4.79 -80.61
N ALA A 16 -2.28 3.90 -81.11
CA ALA A 16 -3.48 3.46 -80.39
C ALA A 16 -3.12 2.70 -79.10
N ILE A 17 -2.08 1.85 -79.13
CA ILE A 17 -1.56 1.15 -77.96
C ILE A 17 -0.97 2.15 -76.96
N LYS A 18 -0.16 3.11 -77.40
CA LYS A 18 0.46 4.13 -76.53
C LYS A 18 -0.59 4.97 -75.81
N GLU A 19 -1.66 5.36 -76.50
CA GLU A 19 -2.79 6.09 -75.91
C GLU A 19 -3.56 5.24 -74.89
N ARG A 20 -3.76 3.95 -75.18
CA ARG A 20 -4.42 3.04 -74.25
C ARG A 20 -3.56 2.81 -72.99
N LEU A 21 -2.25 2.69 -73.18
CA LEU A 21 -1.29 2.49 -72.10
C LEU A 21 -1.11 3.75 -71.24
N SER A 22 -1.18 4.96 -71.83
CA SER A 22 -1.12 6.21 -71.08
C SER A 22 -2.38 6.42 -70.24
N ARG A 23 -3.57 6.12 -70.78
CA ARG A 23 -4.82 6.13 -70.01
C ARG A 23 -4.77 5.15 -68.83
N GLU A 24 -4.22 3.96 -69.05
CA GLU A 24 -4.14 2.97 -67.98
C GLU A 24 -3.12 3.36 -66.90
N LYS A 25 -1.96 3.89 -67.29
CA LYS A 25 -0.97 4.43 -66.33
C LYS A 25 -1.51 5.61 -65.53
N ALA A 26 -2.32 6.47 -66.16
CA ALA A 26 -2.90 7.63 -65.47
C ALA A 26 -3.87 7.22 -64.35
N LYS A 27 -4.60 6.11 -64.50
CA LYS A 27 -5.53 5.59 -63.47
C LYS A 27 -4.82 5.16 -62.17
N TYR A 28 -3.55 4.80 -62.25
CA TYR A 28 -2.75 4.30 -61.12
C TYR A 28 -1.58 5.23 -60.78
N SER A 29 -1.69 6.51 -61.16
CA SER A 29 -0.62 7.49 -60.96
C SER A 29 -0.30 7.75 -59.49
N ASP A 30 -1.25 7.47 -58.60
CA ASP A 30 -1.17 7.60 -57.15
C ASP A 30 -0.78 6.29 -56.42
N TYR A 31 -0.65 5.18 -57.14
CA TYR A 31 -0.44 3.86 -56.55
C TYR A 31 0.83 3.80 -55.66
N ASP A 32 1.93 4.37 -56.12
CA ASP A 32 3.19 4.39 -55.36
C ASP A 32 3.07 5.25 -54.09
N GLN A 33 2.30 6.34 -54.15
CA GLN A 33 2.02 7.19 -53.00
C GLN A 33 1.15 6.46 -51.98
N LEU A 34 0.09 5.79 -52.44
CA LEU A 34 -0.80 5.01 -51.59
C LEU A 34 -0.05 3.85 -50.93
N LYS A 35 0.80 3.15 -51.68
CA LYS A 35 1.64 2.06 -51.17
C LYS A 35 2.59 2.56 -50.07
N SER A 36 3.27 3.68 -50.32
CA SER A 36 4.15 4.31 -49.32
C SER A 36 3.37 4.70 -48.07
N ARG A 37 2.20 5.31 -48.23
CA ARG A 37 1.35 5.73 -47.11
C ARG A 37 0.83 4.56 -46.28
N VAL A 38 0.46 3.45 -46.92
CA VAL A 38 0.06 2.22 -46.23
C VAL A 38 1.23 1.69 -45.41
N THR A 39 2.44 1.60 -45.97
CA THR A 39 3.61 1.12 -45.22
C THR A 39 3.97 2.02 -44.03
N GLU A 40 3.86 3.34 -44.17
CA GLU A 40 4.02 4.28 -43.07
C GLU A 40 2.98 4.05 -41.97
N LEU A 41 1.70 3.99 -42.35
CA LEU A 41 0.59 3.79 -41.40
C LEU A 41 0.67 2.43 -40.69
N GLU A 42 1.11 1.39 -41.37
CA GLU A 42 1.33 0.07 -40.76
C GLU A 42 2.46 0.13 -39.73
N THR A 43 3.56 0.80 -40.06
CA THR A 43 4.69 0.99 -39.14
C THR A 43 4.28 1.82 -37.92
N GLU A 44 3.62 2.95 -38.15
CA GLU A 44 3.11 3.83 -37.09
C GLU A 44 2.10 3.09 -36.19
N ASN A 45 1.22 2.26 -36.76
CA ASN A 45 0.29 1.45 -35.96
C ASN A 45 1.00 0.42 -35.07
N VAL A 46 2.08 -0.20 -35.55
CA VAL A 46 2.86 -1.14 -34.75
C VAL A 46 3.55 -0.41 -33.60
N ASP A 47 4.17 0.74 -33.88
CA ASP A 47 4.86 1.55 -32.88
C ASP A 47 3.89 2.09 -31.82
N LEU A 48 2.72 2.58 -32.24
CA LEU A 48 1.67 3.05 -31.34
C LEU A 48 1.15 1.92 -30.45
N LYS A 49 0.91 0.72 -31.01
CA LYS A 49 0.49 -0.45 -30.21
C LYS A 49 1.55 -0.83 -29.18
N SER A 50 2.83 -0.89 -29.57
CA SER A 50 3.92 -1.17 -28.65
C SER A 50 4.03 -0.12 -27.54
N THR A 51 3.86 1.15 -27.88
CA THR A 51 3.85 2.25 -26.90
C THR A 51 2.68 2.14 -25.92
N ILE A 52 1.48 1.79 -26.41
CA ILE A 52 0.30 1.59 -25.57
C ILE A 52 0.52 0.42 -24.61
N GLU A 53 1.06 -0.70 -25.09
CA GLU A 53 1.37 -1.87 -24.25
C GLU A 53 2.39 -1.53 -23.17
N ALA A 54 3.49 -0.85 -23.53
CA ALA A 54 4.51 -0.41 -22.59
C ALA A 54 3.94 0.56 -21.53
N ASN A 55 3.09 1.50 -21.95
CA ASN A 55 2.48 2.46 -21.04
C ASN A 55 1.46 1.80 -20.10
N ASN A 56 0.66 0.85 -20.60
CA ASN A 56 -0.25 0.07 -19.77
C ASN A 56 0.49 -0.76 -18.73
N GLN A 57 1.61 -1.38 -19.10
CA GLN A 57 2.46 -2.12 -18.16
C GLN A 57 3.05 -1.19 -17.10
N SER A 58 3.62 -0.05 -17.51
CA SER A 58 4.15 0.95 -16.58
C SER A 58 3.09 1.47 -15.63
N LYS A 59 1.85 1.68 -16.10
CA LYS A 59 0.73 2.11 -15.27
C LYS A 59 0.35 1.05 -14.26
N ALA A 60 0.24 -0.22 -14.67
CA ALA A 60 -0.07 -1.32 -13.76
C ALA A 60 1.01 -1.48 -12.66
N ASP A 61 2.28 -1.27 -13.00
CA ASP A 61 3.37 -1.33 -12.03
C ASP A 61 3.34 -0.12 -11.08
N ALA A 62 3.01 1.08 -11.57
CA ALA A 62 2.81 2.26 -10.73
C ALA A 62 1.62 2.11 -9.78
N ASP A 63 0.50 1.57 -10.25
CA ASP A 63 -0.70 1.31 -9.42
C ASP A 63 -0.38 0.33 -8.29
N LYS A 64 0.37 -0.75 -8.56
CA LYS A 64 0.84 -1.68 -7.52
C LYS A 64 1.75 -1.00 -6.49
N GLN A 65 2.69 -0.17 -6.95
CA GLN A 65 3.57 0.57 -6.05
C GLN A 65 2.78 1.54 -5.16
N LEU A 66 1.75 2.21 -5.72
CA LEU A 66 0.86 3.08 -4.96
C LEU A 66 0.08 2.30 -3.90
N GLU A 67 -0.49 1.14 -4.24
CA GLU A 67 -1.17 0.28 -3.27
C GLU A 67 -0.24 -0.18 -2.15
N GLU A 68 0.99 -0.60 -2.48
CA GLU A 68 1.98 -1.01 -1.49
C GLU A 68 2.39 0.15 -0.57
N MET A 69 2.65 1.33 -1.14
CA MET A 69 2.98 2.52 -0.35
C MET A 69 1.80 2.96 0.53
N GLN A 70 0.58 2.91 0.02
CA GLN A 70 -0.62 3.23 0.79
C GLN A 70 -0.80 2.26 1.96
N SER A 71 -0.59 0.96 1.74
CA SER A 71 -0.64 -0.05 2.80
C SER A 71 0.44 0.16 3.87
N LYS A 72 1.66 0.54 3.45
CA LYS A 72 2.74 0.91 4.38
C LYS A 72 2.37 2.14 5.20
N ILE A 73 1.83 3.18 4.56
CA ILE A 73 1.41 4.42 5.24
C ILE A 73 0.33 4.12 6.27
N THR A 74 -0.75 3.41 5.91
CA THR A 74 -1.82 3.06 6.85
C THR A 74 -1.31 2.18 8.00
N GLY A 75 -0.38 1.27 7.71
CA GLY A 75 0.32 0.48 8.72
C GLY A 75 1.09 1.33 9.72
N TYR A 76 1.90 2.29 9.24
CA TYR A 76 2.66 3.21 10.10
C TYR A 76 1.76 4.18 10.88
N GLU A 77 0.72 4.71 10.25
CA GLU A 77 -0.26 5.58 10.91
C GLU A 77 -0.96 4.85 12.04
N THR A 78 -1.42 3.62 11.79
CA THR A 78 -2.06 2.78 12.81
C THR A 78 -1.11 2.42 13.95
N ALA A 79 0.14 2.05 13.64
CA ALA A 79 1.16 1.76 14.65
C ALA A 79 1.49 2.99 15.51
N SER A 80 1.60 4.17 14.89
CA SER A 80 1.81 5.43 15.62
C SER A 80 0.62 5.77 16.51
N LEU A 81 -0.61 5.56 16.04
CA LEU A 81 -1.83 5.77 16.83
C LEU A 81 -1.88 4.82 18.04
N ARG A 82 -1.63 3.51 17.83
CA ARG A 82 -1.53 2.52 18.91
C ARG A 82 -0.51 2.92 19.96
N THR A 83 0.69 3.33 19.53
CA THR A 83 1.74 3.79 20.43
C THR A 83 1.30 5.01 21.24
N ARG A 84 0.69 6.00 20.59
CA ARG A 84 0.19 7.21 21.27
C ARG A 84 -0.86 6.88 22.31
N VAL A 85 -1.84 6.04 21.96
CA VAL A 85 -2.92 5.62 22.85
C VAL A 85 -2.36 4.80 24.03
N ALA A 86 -1.46 3.85 23.78
CA ALA A 86 -0.81 3.07 24.83
C ALA A 86 -0.11 3.95 25.87
N LEU A 87 0.67 4.93 25.41
CA LEU A 87 1.36 5.88 26.28
C LEU A 87 0.38 6.76 27.08
N GLN A 88 -0.71 7.23 26.44
CA GLN A 88 -1.75 8.02 27.11
C GLN A 88 -2.43 7.26 28.26
N HIS A 89 -2.63 5.95 28.11
CA HIS A 89 -3.26 5.10 29.13
C HIS A 89 -2.25 4.45 30.09
N GLY A 90 -0.97 4.81 30.00
CA GLY A 90 0.08 4.31 30.89
C GLY A 90 0.46 2.85 30.65
N LEU A 91 0.20 2.32 29.45
CA LEU A 91 0.67 1.01 29.04
C LEU A 91 2.16 1.09 28.62
N PRO A 92 2.98 0.09 28.97
CA PRO A 92 4.32 -0.07 28.38
C PRO A 92 4.28 -0.07 26.85
N TYR A 93 5.35 0.45 26.23
CA TYR A 93 5.50 0.51 24.77
C TYR A 93 5.30 -0.85 24.10
N ASP A 94 5.84 -1.92 24.71
CA ASP A 94 5.72 -3.29 24.20
C ASP A 94 4.27 -3.81 24.12
N LEU A 95 3.32 -3.16 24.82
CA LEU A 95 1.90 -3.50 24.76
C LEU A 95 1.13 -2.66 23.72
N ALA A 96 1.74 -1.63 23.14
CA ALA A 96 1.10 -0.83 22.10
C ALA A 96 0.70 -1.68 20.89
N ASP A 97 1.57 -2.60 20.48
CA ASP A 97 1.31 -3.52 19.36
C ASP A 97 0.17 -4.50 19.63
N ARG A 98 -0.19 -4.72 20.91
CA ARG A 98 -1.29 -5.60 21.29
C ARG A 98 -2.66 -4.93 21.24
N LEU A 99 -2.72 -3.61 21.19
CA LEU A 99 -3.99 -2.88 21.12
C LEU A 99 -4.76 -3.24 19.86
N GLN A 100 -6.01 -3.68 20.05
CA GLN A 100 -6.91 -4.07 18.98
C GLN A 100 -7.87 -2.91 18.65
N GLY A 101 -7.93 -2.55 17.37
CA GLY A 101 -8.80 -1.48 16.89
C GLY A 101 -8.35 -0.90 15.57
N THR A 102 -9.30 -0.40 14.80
CA THR A 102 -9.10 0.36 13.55
C THR A 102 -9.23 1.87 13.76
N ASP A 103 -9.92 2.27 14.83
CA ASP A 103 -10.26 3.66 15.11
C ASP A 103 -9.75 4.09 16.48
N GLU A 104 -9.48 5.39 16.65
CA GLU A 104 -8.92 5.95 17.89
C GLU A 104 -9.78 5.62 19.12
N GLU A 105 -11.11 5.63 19.00
CA GLU A 105 -12.03 5.29 20.09
C GLU A 105 -11.91 3.81 20.49
N SER A 106 -11.84 2.90 19.52
CA SER A 106 -11.69 1.46 19.78
C SER A 106 -10.34 1.15 20.47
N LEU A 107 -9.27 1.82 20.01
CA LEU A 107 -7.95 1.70 20.61
C LEU A 107 -7.92 2.22 22.05
N LYS A 108 -8.60 3.34 22.33
CA LYS A 108 -8.70 3.90 23.69
C LYS A 108 -9.46 2.96 24.62
N ALA A 109 -10.60 2.43 24.19
CA ALA A 109 -11.39 1.50 24.99
C ALA A 109 -10.60 0.22 25.33
N ASP A 110 -9.86 -0.33 24.37
CA ASP A 110 -9.01 -1.50 24.60
C ASP A 110 -7.83 -1.17 25.53
N ALA A 111 -7.22 0.01 25.35
CA ALA A 111 -6.13 0.47 26.20
C ALA A 111 -6.57 0.70 27.65
N GLU A 112 -7.75 1.28 27.89
CA GLU A 112 -8.32 1.43 29.22
C GLU A 112 -8.58 0.07 29.88
N ARG A 113 -9.13 -0.89 29.11
CA ARG A 113 -9.38 -2.24 29.60
C ARG A 113 -8.08 -2.94 30.01
N LEU A 114 -7.04 -2.87 29.19
CA LEU A 114 -5.72 -3.44 29.48
C LEU A 114 -5.04 -2.75 30.67
N ALA A 115 -5.12 -1.42 30.74
CA ALA A 115 -4.59 -0.65 31.86
C ALA A 115 -5.29 -1.03 33.17
N GLY A 116 -6.59 -1.29 33.11
CA GLY A 116 -7.39 -1.78 34.24
C GLY A 116 -6.96 -3.16 34.76
N PHE A 117 -6.43 -4.04 33.90
CA PHE A 117 -5.85 -5.32 34.34
C PHE A 117 -4.47 -5.15 34.97
N MET A 118 -3.63 -4.25 34.45
CA MET A 118 -2.28 -4.03 35.01
C MET A 118 -2.29 -3.29 36.35
N LYS A 119 -3.23 -2.37 36.57
CA LYS A 119 -3.38 -1.68 37.86
C LYS A 119 -3.76 -2.61 39.02
N LYS A 120 -4.21 -3.84 38.76
CA LYS A 120 -4.60 -4.81 39.80
C LYS A 120 -3.43 -5.55 40.46
N SER A 121 -2.17 -5.19 40.19
CA SER A 121 -1.02 -5.86 40.80
C SER A 121 -0.19 -4.90 41.65
N GLN A 122 -0.49 -4.85 42.95
CA GLN A 122 0.32 -5.55 43.95
C GLN A 122 -0.54 -5.74 45.20
N PRO A 123 -0.66 -6.95 45.77
CA PRO A 123 -1.08 -7.06 47.15
C PRO A 123 -0.07 -6.27 47.97
N VAL A 124 -0.53 -5.20 48.61
CA VAL A 124 0.29 -4.48 49.59
C VAL A 124 0.46 -5.46 50.74
N TYR A 125 1.54 -6.23 50.72
CA TYR A 125 1.92 -7.04 51.86
C TYR A 125 2.08 -6.08 53.03
N PRO A 126 1.46 -6.34 54.18
CA PRO A 126 1.72 -5.53 55.36
C PRO A 126 3.23 -5.52 55.57
N LEU A 127 3.81 -4.33 55.64
CA LEU A 127 5.22 -4.17 55.95
C LEU A 127 5.44 -4.87 57.29
N GLY A 128 6.26 -5.92 57.30
CA GLY A 128 6.64 -6.59 58.54
C GLY A 128 7.28 -5.55 59.46
N THR A 129 6.59 -5.17 60.53
CA THR A 129 7.14 -4.27 61.53
C THR A 129 8.25 -5.03 62.27
N LYS A 130 9.47 -4.49 62.26
CA LYS A 130 10.55 -4.93 63.16
C LYS A 130 10.39 -4.32 64.56
N GLU A 131 9.17 -3.96 64.93
CA GLU A 131 8.85 -3.45 66.25
C GLU A 131 8.22 -4.60 67.04
N PRO A 132 8.72 -4.90 68.25
CA PRO A 132 8.05 -5.89 69.09
C PRO A 132 6.63 -5.41 69.30
N SER A 133 5.66 -6.18 68.78
CA SER A 133 4.25 -5.99 69.09
C SER A 133 4.13 -5.88 70.60
N SER A 134 3.62 -4.73 71.07
CA SER A 134 3.32 -4.37 72.46
C SER A 134 3.57 -5.51 73.45
N ILE A 135 4.59 -5.35 74.30
CA ILE A 135 4.82 -6.25 75.44
C ILE A 135 3.47 -6.47 76.11
N ASP A 136 2.99 -7.72 76.07
CA ASP A 136 1.72 -8.10 76.66
C ASP A 136 1.77 -7.66 78.15
N ASP A 137 0.72 -7.05 78.69
CA ASP A 137 0.75 -6.51 80.06
C ASP A 137 1.16 -7.57 81.09
N LYS A 138 0.92 -8.85 80.76
CA LYS A 138 1.37 -10.02 81.51
C LYS A 138 2.89 -10.19 81.50
N ASP A 139 3.55 -9.98 80.37
CA ASP A 139 5.00 -10.05 80.24
C ASP A 139 5.68 -8.85 80.92
N ALA A 140 5.05 -7.66 80.86
CA ALA A 140 5.48 -6.50 81.63
C ALA A 140 5.38 -6.74 83.14
N ALA A 141 4.25 -7.32 83.60
CA ALA A 141 4.05 -7.69 85.00
C ALA A 141 5.01 -8.78 85.47
N LEU A 142 5.27 -9.80 84.63
CA LEU A 142 6.21 -10.88 84.93
C LEU A 142 7.64 -10.36 85.06
N LYS A 143 8.05 -9.45 84.17
CA LYS A 143 9.35 -8.77 84.24
C LYS A 143 9.48 -7.93 85.53
N GLY A 144 8.41 -7.26 85.94
CA GLY A 144 8.37 -6.52 87.20
C GLY A 144 8.48 -7.41 88.43
N MET A 145 7.83 -8.58 88.44
CA MET A 145 7.98 -9.57 89.52
C MET A 145 9.39 -10.16 89.56
N LEU A 146 9.95 -10.55 88.41
CA LEU A 146 11.33 -11.06 88.31
C LEU A 146 12.34 -10.03 88.80
N HIS A 147 12.16 -8.74 88.49
CA HIS A 147 13.04 -7.68 88.98
C HIS A 147 12.96 -7.54 90.51
N LYS A 148 11.77 -7.64 91.09
CA LYS A 148 11.58 -7.63 92.55
C LYS A 148 12.14 -8.88 93.23
N MET A 149 12.18 -10.02 92.53
CA MET A 149 12.78 -11.26 93.03
C MET A 149 14.31 -11.29 92.86
N ARG A 150 14.88 -10.52 91.93
CA ARG A 150 16.34 -10.45 91.71
C ARG A 150 17.07 -9.50 92.64
N GLY A 151 16.33 -8.69 93.42
CA GLY A 151 16.85 -8.07 94.64
C GLY A 151 18.13 -7.23 94.49
N GLU A 152 18.25 -6.41 93.44
CA GLU A 152 19.13 -5.24 93.32
C GLU A 152 18.53 -4.26 92.29
#